data_AF-A0A5N7ZCQ0-F1
#
_entry.id   AF-A0A5N7ZCQ0-F1
#
_cell.length_a   1.000
_cell.length_b   1.000
_cell.length_c   1.000
_cell.angle_alpha   90.00
_cell.angle_beta   90.00
_cell.angle_gamma   90.00
#
_symmetry.space_group_name_H-M   'P 1'
#
loop_
_entity.id
_entity.type
_entity.pdbx_description
1 polymer ?
#
loop_
_entity_poly.entity_id
_entity_poly.type
_entity_poly.pdbx_seq_one_letter_code
_entity_poly.pdbx_strand_id
1 'polypeptide(L)' 'MDPHGAVGYLGLQKKLAHNPDITGLFLETAHPVKFLDTVQSYLNHGILIPESLQQMMDKPKQSIPIRNYEALKDYLRH' A
#
# COMPACT_ATOMS: atom_id res chain seq x y z
N MET A 1 -9.06 2.77 -4.62
CA MET A 1 -8.65 1.71 -3.68
C MET A 1 -7.28 1.23 -4.05
N ASP A 2 -6.47 0.89 -3.05
CA ASP A 2 -5.19 0.22 -3.25
C ASP A 2 -5.36 -1.31 -3.43
N PRO A 3 -4.31 -2.06 -3.82
CA PRO A 3 -4.41 -3.51 -3.99
C PRO A 3 -4.86 -4.26 -2.72
N HIS A 4 -4.50 -3.79 -1.52
CA HIS A 4 -4.90 -4.43 -0.26
C HIS A 4 -6.40 -4.24 -0.01
N GLY A 5 -6.90 -3.01 -0.16
CA GLY A 5 -8.33 -2.72 -0.11
C GLY A 5 -9.13 -3.52 -1.15
N ALA A 6 -8.60 -3.68 -2.37
CA ALA A 6 -9.24 -4.46 -3.43
C ALA A 6 -9.42 -5.93 -3.06
N VAL A 7 -8.40 -6.56 -2.45
CA VAL A 7 -8.50 -7.94 -1.94
C VAL A 7 -9.52 -8.03 -0.80
N GLY A 8 -9.50 -7.08 0.15
CA GLY A 8 -10.44 -7.05 1.26
C GLY A 8 -11.90 -6.91 0.79
N TYR A 9 -12.15 -6.01 -0.17
CA TYR A 9 -13.47 -5.83 -0.76
C TYR A 9 -13.95 -7.05 -1.54
N LEU A 10 -13.08 -7.68 -2.36
CA LEU A 10 -13.43 -8.89 -3.09
C LEU A 10 -13.80 -10.04 -2.14
N GLY A 11 -13.06 -10.20 -1.03
CA GLY A 11 -13.39 -11.16 0.01
C GLY A 11 -14.77 -10.89 0.63
N LEU A 12 -15.07 -9.62 0.94
CA LEU A 12 -16.36 -9.22 1.47
C LEU A 12 -17.50 -9.51 0.48
N GLN A 13 -17.33 -9.17 -0.81
CA GLN A 13 -18.32 -9.45 -1.86
C GLN A 13 -18.67 -10.94 -1.92
N LYS A 14 -17.66 -11.82 -1.86
CA LYS A 14 -17.87 -13.28 -1.84
C LYS A 14 -18.64 -13.76 -0.60
N LYS A 15 -18.42 -13.12 0.55
CA LYS A 15 -19.12 -13.47 1.80
C LYS A 15 -20.59 -13.02 1.78
N LEU A 16 -20.85 -11.80 1.30
CA LEU A 16 -22.20 -11.24 1.19
C LEU A 16 -23.06 -11.99 0.17
N ALA A 17 -22.46 -12.52 -0.89
CA ALA A 17 -23.18 -13.35 -1.87
C ALA A 17 -23.88 -14.58 -1.23
N HIS A 18 -23.39 -15.07 -0.09
CA HIS A 18 -23.96 -16.20 0.65
C HIS A 18 -24.70 -15.77 1.93
N ASN A 19 -24.65 -14.49 2.31
CA ASN A 19 -25.20 -13.95 3.56
C ASN A 19 -25.67 -12.51 3.31
N PRO A 20 -26.76 -12.28 2.56
CA PRO A 20 -27.12 -10.94 2.09
C PRO A 20 -27.60 -9.99 3.20
N ASP A 21 -28.06 -10.54 4.33
CA ASP A 21 -28.68 -9.75 5.41
C ASP A 21 -27.69 -9.21 6.44
N ILE A 22 -26.38 -9.43 6.24
CA ILE A 22 -25.34 -8.92 7.16
C ILE A 22 -24.73 -7.62 6.62
N THR A 23 -24.39 -6.70 7.52
CA THR A 23 -23.58 -5.53 7.15
C THR A 23 -22.11 -5.91 7.06
N GLY A 24 -21.50 -5.62 5.91
CA GLY A 24 -20.09 -5.84 5.65
C GLY A 24 -19.23 -4.62 5.93
N LEU A 25 -18.08 -4.83 6.58
CA LEU A 25 -17.01 -3.85 6.69
C LEU A 25 -15.70 -4.50 6.23
N PHE A 26 -14.93 -3.81 5.40
CA PHE A 26 -13.55 -4.16 5.08
C PHE A 26 -12.65 -2.98 5.42
N LEU A 27 -11.38 -3.26 5.70
CA LEU A 27 -10.40 -2.24 6.07
C LEU A 27 -9.48 -1.94 4.89
N GLU A 28 -9.46 -0.70 4.44
CA GLU A 28 -8.44 -0.21 3.50
C GLU A 28 -7.18 0.14 4.30
N THR A 29 -6.19 -0.75 4.26
CA THR A 29 -5.02 -0.69 5.12
C THR A 29 -3.95 0.29 4.64
N ALA A 30 -4.08 0.80 3.40
CA ALA A 30 -3.15 1.75 2.82
C ALA A 30 -3.83 2.71 1.85
N HIS A 31 -3.31 3.93 1.77
CA HIS A 31 -3.73 4.88 0.74
C HIS A 31 -3.18 4.46 -0.65
N PRO A 32 -3.95 4.60 -1.75
CA PRO A 32 -3.54 4.19 -3.10
C PRO A 32 -2.19 4.75 -3.58
N VAL A 33 -1.82 5.94 -3.11
CA VAL A 33 -0.54 6.59 -3.42
C VAL A 33 0.69 5.76 -3.03
N LYS A 34 0.55 4.83 -2.07
CA LYS A 34 1.64 3.92 -1.68
C LYS A 34 1.93 2.85 -2.74
N PHE A 35 1.04 2.68 -3.73
CA PHE A 35 1.11 1.67 -4.79
C PHE A 35 0.86 2.30 -6.16
N LEU A 36 1.38 3.52 -6.39
CA LEU A 36 1.15 4.33 -7.60
C LEU A 36 1.29 3.54 -8.90
N ASP A 37 2.41 2.86 -9.13
CA ASP A 37 2.67 2.10 -10.36
C ASP A 37 1.61 1.03 -10.61
N THR A 38 1.23 0.29 -9.56
CA THR A 38 0.20 -0.74 -9.65
C THR A 38 -1.17 -0.14 -9.87
N VAL A 39 -1.52 0.93 -9.16
CA VAL A 39 -2.85 1.55 -9.26
C VAL A 39 -3.04 2.22 -10.63
N GLN A 40 -2.01 2.90 -11.14
CA GLN A 40 -2.05 3.55 -12.46
C GLN A 40 -2.11 2.56 -13.62
N SER A 41 -1.57 1.33 -13.48
CA SER A 41 -1.68 0.33 -14.56
C SER A 41 -3.10 -0.21 -14.75
N TYR A 42 -3.98 -0.08 -13.76
CA TYR A 42 -5.39 -0.48 -13.82
C TYR A 42 -6.36 0.69 -14.05
N LEU A 43 -5.89 1.94 -13.92
CA LEU A 43 -6.71 3.13 -14.14
C LEU A 43 -6.33 3.78 -15.46
N ASN A 44 -7.32 4.09 -16.29
CA ASN A 44 -7.12 4.83 -17.54
C ASN A 44 -6.73 6.30 -17.33
N HIS A 45 -6.67 6.75 -16.07
CA HIS A 45 -6.37 8.11 -15.64
C HIS A 45 -5.52 8.07 -14.36
N GLY A 46 -4.66 9.08 -14.17
CA GLY A 46 -3.81 9.18 -12.98
C GLY A 46 -4.60 9.34 -11.67
N ILE A 47 -3.92 9.14 -10.55
CA ILE A 47 -4.46 9.43 -9.21
C ILE A 47 -3.92 10.77 -8.69
N LEU A 48 -4.74 11.50 -7.96
CA LEU A 48 -4.34 12.77 -7.37
C LEU A 48 -3.39 12.51 -6.20
N ILE A 49 -2.17 13.06 -6.29
CA ILE A 49 -1.16 12.98 -5.23
C ILE A 49 -1.31 14.21 -4.34
N PRO A 50 -1.60 14.04 -3.03
CA PRO A 50 -1.65 15.15 -2.09
C PRO A 50 -0.39 15.99 -2.12
N GLU A 51 -0.54 17.32 -2.12
CA GLU A 51 0.58 18.28 -2.17
C GLU A 51 1.63 18.02 -1.06
N SER A 52 1.17 17.64 0.14
CA SER A 52 2.03 17.29 1.27
C SER A 52 2.94 16.09 1.01
N LEU A 53 2.58 15.19 0.09
CA LEU A 53 3.39 14.03 -0.29
C LEU A 53 4.33 14.30 -1.45
N GLN A 54 4.03 15.27 -2.31
CA GLN A 54 4.86 15.60 -3.48
C GLN A 54 6.29 15.97 -3.05
N GLN A 55 6.41 16.83 -2.02
CA GLN A 55 7.71 17.23 -1.47
C GLN A 55 8.52 16.07 -0.88
N MET A 56 7.86 14.99 -0.42
CA MET A 56 8.53 13.82 0.12
C MET A 56 9.00 12.87 -1.00
N MET A 57 8.23 12.77 -2.08
CA MET A 57 8.53 11.90 -3.22
C MET A 57 9.78 12.32 -3.99
N ASP A 58 10.08 13.62 -4.03
CA ASP A 58 11.25 14.16 -4.74
C ASP A 58 12.55 14.09 -3.92
N LYS A 59 12.49 13.67 -2.65
CA LYS A 59 13.69 13.60 -1.80
C LYS A 59 14.63 12.49 -2.26
N PRO A 60 15.95 12.73 -2.27
CA PRO A 60 16.92 11.69 -2.58
C PRO A 60 16.82 10.56 -1.56
N LYS A 61 16.75 9.32 -2.06
CA LYS A 61 16.72 8.13 -1.20
C LYS A 61 18.04 8.02 -0.42
N GLN A 62 17.93 7.97 0.90
CA GLN A 62 19.04 7.68 1.81
C GLN A 62 18.80 6.29 2.42
N SER A 63 19.50 5.27 1.92
CA SER A 63 19.37 3.90 2.42
C SER A 63 20.70 3.18 2.36
N ILE A 64 21.04 2.43 3.41
CA ILE A 64 22.24 1.58 3.46
C ILE A 64 21.81 0.14 3.18
N PRO A 65 22.29 -0.50 2.10
CA PRO A 65 22.00 -1.90 1.82
C PRO A 65 22.78 -2.80 2.79
N ILE A 66 22.08 -3.76 3.41
CA ILE A 66 22.67 -4.71 4.37
C ILE A 66 22.36 -6.13 3.91
N ARG A 67 23.40 -6.96 3.79
CA ARG A 67 23.30 -8.27 3.12
C ARG A 67 22.85 -9.41 4.04
N ASN A 68 23.14 -9.32 5.33
CA ASN A 68 22.87 -10.39 6.28
C ASN A 68 22.74 -9.86 7.72
N TYR A 69 22.36 -10.77 8.63
CA TYR A 69 22.10 -10.46 10.02
C TYR A 69 23.33 -9.93 10.77
N GLU A 70 24.53 -10.53 10.59
CA GLU A 70 25.72 -10.05 11.30
C GLU A 70 26.10 -8.62 10.86
N ALA A 71 26.03 -8.31 9.56
CA ALA A 71 26.26 -6.96 9.06
C ALA A 71 25.22 -5.95 9.60
N LEU A 72 23.96 -6.36 9.79
CA LEU A 72 22.93 -5.52 10.42
C LEU A 72 23.27 -5.25 11.89
N LYS A 73 23.65 -6.30 12.61
CA LYS A 73 23.98 -6.24 14.04
C LYS A 73 25.21 -5.39 14.30
N ASP A 74 26.23 -5.49 13.46
CA ASP A 74 27.42 -4.64 13.54
C ASP A 74 27.07 -3.16 13.29
N TYR A 75 26.24 -2.87 12.27
CA TYR A 75 25.79 -1.50 11.98
C TYR A 75 25.03 -0.85 13.15
N LEU A 76 24.18 -1.60 13.86
CA LEU A 76 23.35 -1.09 14.96
C LEU A 76 24.06 -1.01 16.32
N ARG A 77 25.25 -1.60 16.46
CA ARG A 77 26.02 -1.63 17.72
C ARG A 77 27.02 -0.47 17.84
N HIS A 78 27.12 0.36 16.81
CA HIS A 78 27.91 1.58 16.77
C HIS A 78 27.02 2.81 16.94
#